data_AF-A0A520BDR9-F1
#
_entry.id   AF-A0A520BDR9-F1
#
_cell.length_a   1.000
_cell.length_b   1.000
_cell.length_c   1.000
_cell.angle_alpha   90.00
_cell.angle_beta   90.00
_cell.angle_gamma   90.00
#
_symmetry.space_group_name_H-M   'P 1'
#
loop_
_entity.id
_entity.type
_entity.pdbx_description
1 polymer ?
#
loop_
_entity_poly.entity_id
_entity_poly.type
_entity_poly.pdbx_seq_one_letter_code
_entity_poly.pdbx_strand_id
1 'polypeptide(L)'
;MDLSYILNELGEERENYFNAVAPPIIQTSNFKFNTVEDFRSALADEYKGNLYSRGFNPTIDILRKKLAALDGAEDALVFSSGISAVTVPVLSLLKSGDEVICVENPYSWTIRLFKDFLPKYGVT
;
A
#
# COMPACT_ATOMS: atom_id res chain seq x y z
N MET A 1 14.47 -11.14 11.39
CA MET A 1 14.28 -10.05 12.37
C MET A 1 13.46 -10.62 13.53
N ASP A 2 13.68 -10.17 14.76
CA ASP A 2 12.89 -10.67 15.90
C ASP A 2 11.44 -10.16 15.85
N LEU A 3 10.46 -11.00 16.22
CA LEU A 3 9.04 -10.68 16.12
C LEU A 3 8.66 -9.49 17.02
N SER A 4 9.22 -9.41 18.23
CA SER A 4 8.96 -8.30 19.15
C SER A 4 9.43 -6.98 18.55
N TYR A 5 10.60 -6.98 17.91
CA TYR A 5 11.11 -5.80 17.22
C TYR A 5 10.20 -5.38 16.05
N ILE A 6 9.74 -6.32 15.21
CA ILE A 6 8.84 -5.97 14.09
C ILE A 6 7.56 -5.30 14.62
N LEU A 7 6.97 -5.85 15.68
CA LEU A 7 5.72 -5.34 16.23
C LEU A 7 5.87 -3.99 16.91
N ASN A 8 6.97 -3.77 17.66
CA ASN A 8 7.11 -2.63 18.56
C ASN A 8 8.01 -1.50 18.05
N GLU A 9 8.93 -1.78 17.11
CA GLU A 9 10.03 -0.86 16.79
C GLU A 9 10.21 -0.58 15.29
N LEU A 10 9.93 -1.56 14.42
CA LEU A 10 10.25 -1.42 13.00
C LEU A 10 9.48 -0.26 12.34
N GLY A 11 10.21 0.64 11.69
CA GLY A 11 9.67 1.80 10.98
C GLY A 11 9.36 3.01 11.88
N GLU A 12 9.48 2.87 13.20
CA GLU A 12 9.20 3.91 14.19
C GLU A 12 10.44 4.78 14.51
N GLU A 13 10.80 5.67 13.59
CA GLU A 13 11.89 6.66 13.78
C GLU A 13 11.45 7.78 14.74
N ARG A 14 11.41 7.48 16.05
CA ARG A 14 10.83 8.34 17.10
C ARG A 14 11.45 9.72 17.21
N GLU A 15 12.71 9.86 16.81
CA GLU A 15 13.41 11.15 16.77
C GLU A 15 12.70 12.13 15.82
N ASN A 16 12.05 11.64 14.77
CA ASN A 16 11.29 12.45 13.81
C ASN A 16 9.94 12.95 14.37
N TYR A 17 9.51 12.45 15.53
CA TYR A 17 8.24 12.82 16.17
C TYR A 17 8.39 13.02 17.68
N PHE A 18 9.40 13.80 18.08
CA PHE A 18 9.63 14.28 19.44
C PHE A 18 9.79 13.18 20.49
N ASN A 19 10.29 12.01 20.08
CA ASN A 19 10.43 10.83 20.94
C ASN A 19 9.12 10.34 21.55
N ALA A 20 7.97 10.60 20.91
CA ALA A 20 6.71 10.04 21.38
C ALA A 20 6.74 8.51 21.29
N VAL A 21 6.18 7.83 22.30
CA VAL A 21 6.15 6.36 22.33
C VAL A 21 5.26 5.82 21.20
N ALA A 22 4.07 6.40 21.04
CA ALA A 22 3.12 6.00 20.00
C ALA A 22 3.45 6.67 18.65
N PRO A 23 3.32 5.96 17.52
CA PRO A 23 3.41 6.54 16.20
C PRO A 23 2.43 7.71 16.00
N PRO A 24 2.85 8.80 15.33
CA PRO A 24 1.98 9.92 15.05
C PRO A 24 0.94 9.57 13.97
N ILE A 25 -0.24 10.20 14.07
CA ILE A 25 -1.27 10.16 13.03
C ILE A 25 -1.08 11.38 12.12
N ILE A 26 -0.52 11.16 10.93
CA ILE A 26 -0.24 12.20 9.93
C ILE A 26 -1.49 12.41 9.07
N GLN A 27 -2.45 13.14 9.62
CA GLN A 27 -3.75 13.40 9.01
C GLN A 27 -3.73 14.62 8.08
N THR A 28 -3.03 14.49 6.96
CA THR A 28 -3.00 15.50 5.89
C THR A 28 -3.16 14.85 4.53
N SER A 29 -3.54 15.63 3.52
CA SER A 29 -3.54 15.22 2.12
C SER A 29 -2.23 15.57 1.43
N ASN A 30 -1.81 16.83 1.54
CA ASN A 30 -0.61 17.37 0.90
C ASN A 30 0.50 17.59 1.93
N PHE A 31 1.73 17.65 1.44
CA PHE A 31 2.92 17.92 2.23
C PHE A 31 3.65 19.15 1.67
N LYS A 32 4.24 19.93 2.56
CA LYS A 32 4.95 21.16 2.21
C LYS A 32 6.38 20.83 1.74
N PHE A 33 6.81 21.51 0.68
CA PHE A 33 8.20 21.55 0.23
C PHE A 33 8.85 22.88 0.60
N ASN A 34 10.16 22.87 0.84
CA ASN A 34 10.90 24.09 1.18
C ASN A 34 11.17 24.94 -0.07
N THR A 35 11.43 24.29 -1.21
CA THR A 35 11.64 24.95 -2.50
C THR A 35 10.74 24.37 -3.59
N VAL A 36 10.55 25.13 -4.66
CA VAL A 36 9.85 24.65 -5.87
C VAL A 36 10.62 23.52 -6.55
N GLU A 37 11.96 23.53 -6.42
CA GLU A 37 12.80 22.50 -7.02
C GLU A 37 12.65 21.15 -6.32
N ASP A 38 12.55 21.15 -4.99
CA ASP A 38 12.26 19.94 -4.21
C ASP A 38 10.90 19.34 -4.62
N PHE A 39 9.89 20.21 -4.81
CA PHE A 39 8.56 19.79 -5.25
C PHE A 39 8.60 19.16 -6.66
N ARG A 40 9.32 19.77 -7.61
CA ARG A 40 9.48 19.21 -8.97
C ARG A 40 10.17 17.86 -8.95
N SER A 41 11.20 17.72 -8.12
CA SER A 41 11.91 16.44 -7.95
C SER A 41 10.99 15.36 -7.38
N ALA A 42 10.15 15.70 -6.40
CA ALA A 42 9.18 14.77 -5.82
C ALA A 42 8.06 14.34 -6.79
N LEU A 43 7.72 15.17 -7.79
CA LEU A 43 6.76 14.78 -8.83
C LEU A 43 7.26 13.66 -9.75
N ALA A 44 8.59 13.50 -9.87
CA ALA A 44 9.17 12.46 -10.72
C ALA A 44 9.09 11.06 -10.09
N ASP A 45 8.91 10.97 -8.76
CA ASP A 45 8.86 9.70 -8.03
C ASP A 45 7.98 9.84 -6.78
N GLU A 46 6.71 9.40 -6.88
CA GLU A 46 5.70 9.51 -5.83
C GLU A 46 6.07 8.72 -4.55
N TYR A 47 7.02 7.78 -4.63
CA TYR A 47 7.47 6.96 -3.49
C TYR A 47 8.72 7.52 -2.80
N LYS A 48 9.48 8.42 -3.43
CA LYS A 48 10.70 9.00 -2.84
C LYS A 48 10.46 10.25 -1.98
N GLY A 49 9.21 10.69 -1.83
CA GLY A 49 8.90 11.86 -1.02
C GLY A 49 7.48 11.88 -0.48
N ASN A 50 7.30 12.65 0.58
CA ASN A 50 5.99 13.04 1.06
C ASN A 50 5.42 14.08 0.09
N LEU A 51 4.72 13.64 -0.96
CA LEU A 51 4.07 14.53 -1.93
C LEU A 51 2.57 14.63 -1.62
N TYR A 52 1.88 13.50 -1.67
CA TYR A 52 0.45 13.38 -1.49
C TYR A 52 0.07 12.04 -0.86
N SER A 53 -0.81 12.05 0.14
CA SER A 53 -1.17 10.87 0.94
C SER A 53 -1.79 9.72 0.15
N ARG A 54 -2.27 9.94 -1.08
CA ARG A 54 -2.76 8.87 -1.96
C ARG A 54 -1.65 7.90 -2.35
N GLY A 55 -0.43 8.38 -2.56
CA GLY A 55 0.73 7.56 -2.91
C GLY A 55 1.55 7.18 -1.68
N PHE A 56 1.87 8.16 -0.85
CA PHE A 56 2.71 7.95 0.34
C PHE A 56 2.23 8.77 1.54
N ASN A 57 2.10 8.14 2.70
CA ASN A 57 1.79 8.78 3.98
C ASN A 57 2.64 8.14 5.08
N PRO A 58 3.34 8.91 5.94
CA PRO A 58 4.25 8.35 6.94
C PRO A 58 3.60 7.39 7.94
N THR A 59 2.35 7.64 8.36
CA THR A 59 1.63 6.72 9.25
C THR A 59 1.37 5.38 8.57
N ILE A 60 1.02 5.41 7.27
CA ILE A 60 0.80 4.21 6.46
C ILE A 60 2.13 3.49 6.18
N ASP A 61 3.23 4.24 6.00
CA ASP A 61 4.55 3.67 5.74
C ASP A 61 5.07 2.82 6.91
N ILE A 62 4.83 3.24 8.14
CA ILE A 62 5.14 2.42 9.34
C ILE A 62 4.41 1.07 9.26
N LEU A 63 3.10 1.10 8.96
CA LEU A 63 2.31 -0.12 8.81
C LEU A 63 2.81 -1.00 7.65
N ARG A 64 3.11 -0.39 6.49
CA ARG A 64 3.65 -1.07 5.31
C ARG A 64 4.92 -1.86 5.64
N LYS A 65 5.91 -1.21 6.25
CA LYS A 65 7.19 -1.82 6.64
C LYS A 65 6.99 -2.99 7.61
N LYS A 66 6.10 -2.83 8.60
CA LYS A 66 5.78 -3.90 9.55
C LYS A 66 5.10 -5.09 8.87
N LEU A 67 4.10 -4.86 8.02
CA LEU A 67 3.41 -5.93 7.30
C LEU A 67 4.36 -6.70 6.37
N ALA A 68 5.19 -5.99 5.59
CA ALA A 68 6.19 -6.62 4.72
C ALA A 68 7.13 -7.54 5.52
N ALA A 69 7.66 -7.05 6.65
CA ALA A 69 8.55 -7.83 7.49
C ALA A 69 7.87 -9.03 8.16
N LEU A 70 6.60 -8.90 8.55
CA LEU A 70 5.81 -10.01 9.11
C LEU A 70 5.57 -11.12 8.09
N ASP A 71 5.35 -10.76 6.82
CA ASP A 71 5.11 -11.70 5.73
C ASP A 71 6.41 -12.24 5.11
N GLY A 72 7.56 -11.66 5.46
CA GLY A 72 8.85 -11.98 4.84
C GLY A 72 8.99 -11.47 3.40
N ALA A 73 8.15 -10.51 3.01
CA ALA A 73 8.15 -9.88 1.70
C ALA A 73 9.15 -8.72 1.61
N GLU A 74 9.56 -8.38 0.39
CA GLU A 74 10.40 -7.21 0.13
C GLU A 74 9.68 -5.89 0.41
N ASP A 75 8.34 -5.87 0.21
CA ASP A 75 7.48 -4.72 0.40
C ASP A 75 6.01 -5.15 0.57
N ALA A 76 5.14 -4.21 0.92
CA ALA A 76 3.69 -4.33 1.00
C ALA A 76 3.00 -3.08 0.43
N LEU A 77 1.69 -3.19 0.16
CA LEU A 77 0.81 -2.04 -0.08
C LEU A 77 -0.39 -2.13 0.85
N VAL A 78 -0.81 -0.99 1.39
CA VAL A 78 -1.96 -0.89 2.30
C VAL A 78 -3.16 -0.36 1.54
N PHE A 79 -4.24 -1.14 1.52
CA PHE A 79 -5.48 -0.79 0.83
C PHE A 79 -6.60 -0.44 1.80
N SER A 80 -7.62 0.28 1.31
CA SER A 80 -8.79 0.68 2.09
C SER A 80 -9.68 -0.51 2.52
N SER A 81 -9.53 -1.67 1.88
CA SER A 81 -10.30 -2.88 2.20
C SER A 81 -9.59 -4.15 1.70
N GLY A 82 -10.01 -5.30 2.23
CA GLY A 82 -9.51 -6.61 1.76
C GLY A 82 -9.84 -6.87 0.28
N ILE A 83 -11.02 -6.49 -0.21
CA ILE A 83 -11.36 -6.68 -1.63
C ILE A 83 -10.56 -5.74 -2.54
N SER A 84 -10.18 -4.55 -2.07
CA SER A 84 -9.25 -3.67 -2.80
C SER A 84 -7.86 -4.29 -2.91
N ALA A 85 -7.37 -4.94 -1.85
CA ALA A 85 -6.11 -5.66 -1.85
C ALA A 85 -6.09 -6.88 -2.80
N VAL A 86 -7.26 -7.43 -3.15
CA VAL A 86 -7.39 -8.47 -4.19
C VAL A 86 -7.55 -7.84 -5.58
N THR A 87 -8.42 -6.85 -5.71
CA THR A 87 -8.81 -6.27 -7.00
C THR A 87 -7.67 -5.51 -7.67
N VAL A 88 -6.94 -4.68 -6.91
CA VAL A 88 -5.90 -3.81 -7.51
C VAL A 88 -4.77 -4.62 -8.14
N PRO A 89 -4.16 -5.63 -7.47
CA PRO A 89 -3.13 -6.47 -8.10
C PRO A 89 -3.65 -7.20 -9.34
N VAL A 90 -4.85 -7.78 -9.27
CA VAL A 90 -5.49 -8.44 -10.41
C VAL A 90 -5.61 -7.50 -11.62
N LEU A 91 -6.15 -6.29 -11.43
CA LEU A 91 -6.30 -5.33 -12.52
C LEU A 91 -4.98 -4.73 -13.01
N SER A 92 -3.95 -4.70 -12.16
CA SER A 92 -2.63 -4.19 -12.55
C SER A 92 -1.85 -5.17 -13.44
N LEU A 93 -2.15 -6.47 -13.35
CA LEU A 93 -1.44 -7.53 -14.06
C LEU A 93 -2.15 -7.96 -15.35
N LEU A 94 -3.47 -7.82 -15.40
CA LEU A 94 -4.30 -8.36 -16.46
C LEU A 94 -4.72 -7.30 -17.48
N LYS A 95 -4.93 -7.74 -18.70
CA LYS A 95 -5.51 -6.99 -19.82
C LYS A 95 -6.55 -7.83 -20.55
N SER A 96 -7.34 -7.19 -21.41
CA SER A 96 -8.35 -7.88 -22.20
C SER A 96 -7.74 -9.04 -23.02
N GLY A 97 -8.38 -10.21 -22.96
CA GLY A 97 -7.92 -11.46 -23.55
C GLY A 97 -7.15 -12.38 -22.60
N ASP A 98 -6.78 -11.91 -21.40
CA ASP A 98 -6.12 -12.74 -20.39
C ASP A 98 -7.11 -13.66 -19.66
N GLU A 99 -6.59 -14.73 -19.05
CA GLU A 99 -7.33 -15.74 -18.28
C GLU A 99 -6.78 -15.88 -16.86
N VAL A 100 -7.65 -16.07 -15.88
CA VAL A 100 -7.30 -16.25 -14.45
C VAL A 100 -7.76 -17.60 -13.93
N ILE A 101 -6.81 -18.39 -13.41
CA ILE A 101 -7.12 -19.63 -12.69
C ILE A 101 -7.23 -19.32 -11.18
N CYS A 102 -8.36 -19.67 -10.57
CA CYS A 102 -8.61 -19.52 -9.14
C CYS A 102 -8.98 -20.86 -8.50
N VAL A 103 -8.75 -20.97 -7.18
CA VAL A 103 -9.26 -22.08 -6.37
C VAL A 103 -10.79 -22.15 -6.46
N GLU A 104 -11.38 -23.32 -6.22
CA GLU A 104 -12.80 -23.57 -6.44
C GLU A 104 -13.72 -22.73 -5.52
N ASN A 105 -13.30 -22.49 -4.27
CA ASN A 105 -14.11 -21.83 -3.25
C ASN A 105 -13.38 -20.64 -2.60
N PRO A 106 -13.08 -19.56 -3.35
CA PRO A 106 -12.50 -18.36 -2.77
C PRO A 106 -13.58 -17.54 -2.05
N TYR A 107 -13.17 -16.49 -1.35
CA TYR A 107 -14.08 -15.54 -0.71
C TYR A 107 -15.16 -15.04 -1.70
N SER A 108 -16.39 -14.85 -1.22
CA SER A 108 -17.57 -14.58 -2.06
C SER A 108 -17.43 -13.35 -2.98
N TRP A 109 -16.75 -12.30 -2.52
CA TRP A 109 -16.49 -11.13 -3.36
C TRP A 109 -15.38 -11.35 -4.38
N THR A 110 -14.45 -12.26 -4.13
CA THR A 110 -13.47 -12.70 -5.14
C THR A 110 -14.16 -13.47 -6.26
N ILE A 111 -15.13 -14.34 -5.92
CA ILE A 111 -15.99 -14.99 -6.93
C ILE A 111 -16.70 -13.93 -7.77
N ARG A 112 -17.27 -12.91 -7.12
CA ARG A 112 -17.97 -11.84 -7.81
C ARG A 112 -17.05 -11.02 -8.73
N LEU A 113 -15.83 -10.71 -8.27
CA LEU A 113 -14.81 -10.04 -9.08
C LEU A 113 -14.55 -10.83 -10.37
N PHE A 114 -14.25 -12.12 -10.26
CA PHE A 114 -13.85 -12.96 -11.39
C PHE A 114 -15.02 -13.34 -12.30
N LYS A 115 -16.21 -13.61 -11.76
CA LYS A 115 -17.37 -14.05 -12.59
C LYS A 115 -18.22 -12.91 -13.15
N ASP A 116 -18.31 -11.77 -12.46
CA ASP A 116 -19.25 -10.71 -12.84
C ASP A 116 -18.56 -9.43 -13.33
N PHE A 117 -17.36 -9.12 -12.81
CA PHE A 117 -16.67 -7.86 -13.11
C PHE A 117 -15.62 -8.01 -14.21
N LEU A 118 -14.66 -8.92 -14.07
CA LEU A 118 -13.59 -9.11 -15.04
C LEU A 118 -14.08 -9.44 -16.47
N PRO A 119 -15.16 -10.23 -16.68
CA PRO A 119 -15.65 -10.53 -18.03
C PRO A 119 -16.13 -9.28 -18.79
N LYS A 120 -16.55 -8.23 -18.08
CA LYS A 120 -16.91 -6.94 -18.71
C LYS A 120 -15.72 -6.22 -19.33
N TYR A 121 -14.50 -6.56 -18.91
CA TYR A 121 -13.24 -6.06 -19.45
C TYR A 121 -12.55 -7.08 -20.36
N GLY A 122 -13.24 -8.16 -20.72
CA GLY A 122 -12.75 -9.22 -21.60
C GLY A 122 -11.67 -10.10 -20.96
N VAL A 123 -11.66 -10.24 -19.64
CA VAL A 123 -10.82 -11.19 -18.91
C VAL A 123 -11.69 -12.36 -18.45
N THR A 124 -11.21 -13.59 -18.64
CA THR A 124 -11.96 -14.82 -18.33
C THR A 124 -11.48 -15.50 -17.06
#